data_AF-A0A522DYL4-F1
#
_entry.id   AF-A0A522DYL4-F1
#
_cell.length_a   1.000
_cell.length_b   1.000
_cell.length_c   1.000
_cell.angle_alpha   90.00
_cell.angle_beta   90.00
_cell.angle_gamma   90.00
#
_symmetry.space_group_name_H-M   'P 1'
#
loop_
_entity.id
_entity.type
_entity.pdbx_description
1 polymer ?
#
loop_
_entity_poly.entity_id
_entity_poly.type
_entity_poly.pdbx_seq_one_letter_code
_entity_poly.pdbx_strand_id
1 'polypeptide(L)'
;MRLALVVIFSLLLLSGYAFASYTFRAGSCDAGEVCVLSAWNQSNSHVGACGYYSNYSICASNEVNAVTIRNSLCSSGEDAMLSLYQQNDTHLAPGKFYSNNVCASPGNYTCSIKTSCSGGQTCLASVYNASNTHIATCNFYSNLICCGTDSTPPTISDPALTPSKIIPSDGVNFTVTVTDDFAVDTVIAKVTYPNSATANFTMQAISSNVYTLNFSDTSQHGTYTWNTIYANDTVNNAATSSPNLQFTTIGEQYTFIGTALDSVTGNVIQSGNVTAIIREAGDSTTTTFTGGVYNISVNTYLIANQTKFHTGIIVTGTGKTGYNYLTVGNGPLAAQAASCTSKQWHFTGTALDHAGQQISQGNVGVSVQGVTGSNSTSFSNGAWDIYFSPCLVSGGLYTFQFTISGDGKTGFLSSAQVAK
;
A
#
# COMPACT_ATOMS: atom_id res chain seq x y z
N MET A 1 -19.95 61.95 2.91
CA MET A 1 -21.35 61.49 2.74
C MET A 1 -21.39 60.02 3.13
N ARG A 2 -22.31 59.64 4.03
CA ARG A 2 -22.28 58.41 4.84
C ARG A 2 -22.47 57.14 4.01
N LEU A 3 -21.60 56.14 4.20
CA LEU A 3 -21.76 54.78 3.66
C LEU A 3 -22.61 53.98 4.64
N ALA A 4 -23.85 53.66 4.25
CA ALA A 4 -24.78 52.90 5.06
C ALA A 4 -24.42 51.41 5.00
N LEU A 5 -23.99 50.84 6.14
CA LEU A 5 -23.80 49.42 6.34
C LEU A 5 -25.18 48.77 6.50
N VAL A 6 -25.68 48.11 5.47
CA VAL A 6 -26.91 47.30 5.53
C VAL A 6 -26.54 45.94 6.12
N VAL A 7 -26.81 45.75 7.41
CA VAL A 7 -26.76 44.45 8.08
C VAL A 7 -28.05 43.72 7.73
N ILE A 8 -27.99 42.80 6.78
CA ILE A 8 -29.09 41.87 6.49
C ILE A 8 -29.10 40.82 7.60
N PHE A 9 -29.98 40.99 8.57
CA PHE A 9 -30.30 39.97 9.55
C PHE A 9 -31.08 38.86 8.82
N SER A 10 -30.36 37.86 8.32
CA SER A 10 -30.98 36.67 7.75
C SER A 10 -31.70 35.95 8.88
N LEU A 11 -33.03 36.08 8.92
CA LEU A 11 -33.90 35.36 9.84
C LEU A 11 -33.80 33.86 9.46
N LEU A 12 -32.83 33.16 10.04
CA LEU A 12 -32.75 31.71 10.02
C LEU A 12 -34.02 31.18 10.69
N LEU A 13 -35.03 30.88 9.88
CA LEU A 13 -36.14 30.04 10.27
C LEU A 13 -35.51 28.69 10.64
N LEU A 14 -35.22 28.50 11.93
CA LEU A 14 -34.99 27.20 12.52
C LEU A 14 -36.27 26.41 12.31
N SER A 15 -36.38 25.73 11.16
CA SER A 15 -37.35 24.66 10.98
C SER A 15 -37.02 23.63 12.05
N GLY A 16 -37.74 23.68 13.17
CA GLY A 16 -37.65 22.65 14.19
C GLY A 16 -38.01 21.33 13.52
N TYR A 17 -37.02 20.45 13.39
CA TYR A 17 -37.27 19.09 12.94
C TYR A 17 -38.15 18.42 14.01
N ALA A 18 -39.34 18.00 13.59
CA ALA A 18 -40.22 17.23 14.44
C ALA A 18 -39.71 15.79 14.45
N PHE A 19 -39.37 15.27 15.64
CA PHE A 19 -38.98 13.88 15.82
C PHE A 19 -40.20 13.05 16.17
N ALA A 20 -40.27 11.82 15.65
CA ALA A 20 -41.29 10.88 16.07
C ALA A 20 -41.22 10.69 17.59
N SER A 21 -42.34 10.88 18.25
CA SER A 21 -42.55 10.60 19.66
C SER A 21 -43.30 9.30 19.83
N TYR A 22 -43.00 8.57 20.91
CA TYR A 22 -43.62 7.28 21.17
C TYR A 22 -44.26 7.26 22.55
N THR A 23 -45.51 6.78 22.62
CA THR A 23 -46.30 6.77 23.84
C THR A 23 -47.01 5.44 24.02
N PHE A 24 -47.01 4.91 25.25
CA PHE A 24 -47.89 3.81 25.64
C PHE A 24 -49.29 4.36 25.91
N ARG A 25 -50.27 3.98 25.08
CA ARG A 25 -51.68 4.34 25.23
C ARG A 25 -52.45 3.17 25.81
N ALA A 26 -53.37 3.43 26.73
CA ALA A 26 -54.34 2.43 27.17
C ALA A 26 -55.36 2.21 26.05
N GLY A 27 -55.57 0.96 25.64
CA GLY A 27 -56.40 0.63 24.48
C GLY A 27 -55.68 0.90 23.15
N SER A 28 -56.33 1.68 22.28
CA SER A 28 -55.85 2.05 20.95
C SER A 28 -55.08 3.37 20.95
N CYS A 29 -54.36 3.64 19.85
CA CYS A 29 -53.72 4.94 19.63
C CYS A 29 -54.73 6.06 19.39
N ASP A 30 -54.34 7.30 19.70
CA ASP A 30 -55.17 8.48 19.50
C ASP A 30 -55.28 8.82 17.99
N ALA A 31 -56.24 9.68 17.64
CA ALA A 31 -56.39 10.14 16.26
C ALA A 31 -55.13 10.90 15.80
N GLY A 32 -54.53 10.45 14.70
CA GLY A 32 -53.28 11.02 14.17
C GLY A 32 -52.01 10.31 14.63
N GLU A 33 -52.12 9.36 15.57
CA GLU A 33 -51.02 8.45 15.91
C GLU A 33 -51.09 7.16 15.08
N VAL A 34 -49.93 6.53 14.88
CA VAL A 34 -49.82 5.22 14.23
C VAL A 34 -49.41 4.18 15.26
N CYS A 35 -50.18 3.11 15.35
CA CYS A 35 -49.83 1.99 16.20
C CYS A 35 -48.60 1.26 15.63
N VAL A 36 -47.58 1.10 16.47
CA VAL A 36 -46.35 0.35 16.15
C VAL A 36 -46.54 -1.12 16.53
N LEU A 37 -46.94 -1.37 17.79
CA LEU A 37 -47.16 -2.69 18.39
C LEU A 37 -48.23 -2.58 19.48
N SER A 38 -48.78 -3.73 19.92
CA SER A 38 -49.62 -3.81 21.13
C SER A 38 -48.94 -4.60 22.24
N ALA A 39 -49.32 -4.35 23.50
CA ALA A 39 -48.77 -4.99 24.69
C ALA A 39 -49.86 -5.31 25.73
N TRP A 40 -49.67 -6.37 26.51
CA TRP A 40 -50.60 -6.78 27.58
C TRP A 40 -50.50 -5.87 28.81
N ASN A 41 -49.30 -5.43 29.17
CA ASN A 41 -49.05 -4.55 30.30
C ASN A 41 -47.98 -3.48 29.97
N GLN A 42 -47.81 -2.50 30.85
CA GLN A 42 -46.77 -1.46 30.73
C GLN A 42 -45.42 -1.87 31.34
N SER A 43 -45.37 -3.00 32.02
CA SER A 43 -44.25 -3.43 32.86
C SER A 43 -44.03 -4.91 32.66
N ASN A 44 -43.06 -5.24 31.80
CA ASN A 44 -42.71 -6.61 31.45
C ASN A 44 -43.79 -7.35 30.64
N SER A 45 -43.92 -7.00 29.36
CA SER A 45 -44.89 -7.57 28.43
C SER A 45 -44.23 -8.26 27.24
N HIS A 46 -44.89 -9.28 26.71
CA HIS A 46 -44.73 -9.64 25.30
C HIS A 46 -45.37 -8.57 24.40
N VAL A 47 -45.02 -8.58 23.13
CA VAL A 47 -45.65 -7.70 22.12
C VAL A 47 -46.43 -8.51 21.10
N GLY A 48 -47.31 -7.84 20.38
CA GLY A 48 -47.94 -8.38 19.18
C GLY A 48 -48.28 -7.29 18.19
N ALA A 49 -48.86 -7.71 17.06
CA ALA A 49 -49.39 -6.78 16.07
C ALA A 49 -50.42 -5.84 16.72
N CYS A 50 -50.62 -4.68 16.10
CA CYS A 50 -51.62 -3.72 16.55
C CYS A 50 -53.01 -4.35 16.65
N GLY A 51 -53.67 -4.14 17.79
CA GLY A 51 -54.97 -4.74 18.11
C GLY A 51 -54.94 -6.17 18.65
N TYR A 52 -53.77 -6.84 18.72
CA TYR A 52 -53.67 -8.17 19.32
C TYR A 52 -53.93 -8.13 20.83
N TYR A 53 -53.26 -7.23 21.55
CA TYR A 53 -53.58 -6.88 22.92
C TYR A 53 -54.49 -5.65 22.94
N SER A 54 -55.59 -5.74 23.69
CA SER A 54 -56.54 -4.63 23.86
C SER A 54 -56.19 -3.69 25.02
N ASN A 55 -55.19 -4.05 25.84
CA ASN A 55 -54.84 -3.33 27.05
C ASN A 55 -54.02 -2.08 26.74
N TYR A 56 -52.97 -2.23 25.92
CA TYR A 56 -52.07 -1.13 25.57
C TYR A 56 -51.60 -1.20 24.11
N SER A 57 -51.45 -0.03 23.51
CA SER A 57 -50.79 0.17 22.22
C SER A 57 -49.55 1.05 22.40
N ILE A 58 -48.49 0.74 21.67
CA ILE A 58 -47.30 1.57 21.53
C ILE A 58 -47.52 2.41 20.28
N CYS A 59 -47.70 3.71 20.47
CA CYS A 59 -48.16 4.63 19.44
C CYS A 59 -47.04 5.58 19.06
N ALA A 60 -46.81 5.75 17.77
CA ALA A 60 -45.94 6.77 17.20
C ALA A 60 -46.75 7.99 16.79
N SER A 61 -46.18 9.19 16.91
CA SER A 61 -46.76 10.40 16.33
C SER A 61 -46.75 10.38 14.80
N ASN A 62 -47.36 11.40 14.19
CA ASN A 62 -47.70 11.46 12.77
C ASN A 62 -46.50 11.56 11.81
N GLU A 63 -45.28 11.64 12.31
CA GLU A 63 -44.07 11.51 11.49
C GLU A 63 -43.93 10.08 10.94
N VAL A 64 -44.42 9.08 11.68
CA VAL A 64 -44.54 7.70 11.20
C VAL A 64 -45.89 7.57 10.48
N ASN A 65 -45.87 7.40 9.16
CA ASN A 65 -47.08 7.33 8.35
C ASN A 65 -47.79 5.98 8.42
N ALA A 66 -47.02 4.90 8.51
CA ALA A 66 -47.54 3.55 8.55
C ALA A 66 -46.54 2.60 9.20
N VAL A 67 -47.06 1.57 9.88
CA VAL A 67 -46.28 0.44 10.38
C VAL A 67 -46.93 -0.86 9.91
N THR A 68 -46.13 -1.76 9.33
CA THR A 68 -46.57 -3.09 8.91
C THR A 68 -45.61 -4.16 9.41
N ILE A 69 -46.14 -5.31 9.81
CA ILE A 69 -45.29 -6.47 10.16
C ILE A 69 -45.21 -7.38 8.95
N ARG A 70 -43.98 -7.65 8.49
CA ARG A 70 -43.73 -8.48 7.30
C ARG A 70 -42.84 -9.65 7.66
N ASN A 71 -43.25 -10.87 7.29
CA ASN A 71 -42.39 -12.06 7.35
C ASN A 71 -41.44 -12.11 6.13
N SER A 72 -40.77 -10.98 5.88
CA SER A 72 -39.86 -10.73 4.76
C SER A 72 -39.10 -9.42 5.06
N LEU A 73 -38.18 -9.04 4.17
CA LEU A 73 -37.61 -7.69 4.18
C LEU A 73 -38.71 -6.62 4.00
N CYS A 74 -38.44 -5.43 4.53
CA CYS A 74 -39.31 -4.25 4.33
C CYS A 74 -39.33 -3.82 2.86
N SER A 75 -40.42 -3.17 2.46
CA SER A 75 -40.58 -2.70 1.08
C SER A 75 -39.69 -1.48 0.81
N SER A 76 -39.51 -1.14 -0.47
CA SER A 76 -38.85 0.12 -0.84
C SER A 76 -39.58 1.31 -0.21
N GLY A 77 -38.85 2.19 0.48
CA GLY A 77 -39.41 3.32 1.23
C GLY A 77 -39.94 2.97 2.63
N GLU A 78 -39.64 1.78 3.14
CA GLU A 78 -39.86 1.37 4.53
C GLU A 78 -38.53 0.94 5.17
N ASP A 79 -38.38 1.13 6.48
CA ASP A 79 -37.27 0.61 7.27
C ASP A 79 -37.71 -0.30 8.40
N ALA A 80 -36.89 -1.30 8.70
CA ALA A 80 -37.13 -2.23 9.79
C ALA A 80 -36.74 -1.58 11.13
N MET A 81 -37.74 -1.10 11.88
CA MET A 81 -37.54 -0.58 13.24
C MET A 81 -37.10 -1.71 14.18
N LEU A 82 -37.81 -2.83 14.13
CA LEU A 82 -37.63 -3.97 15.03
C LEU A 82 -37.86 -5.27 14.27
N SER A 83 -37.55 -6.39 14.90
CA SER A 83 -38.01 -7.69 14.41
C SER A 83 -38.58 -8.54 15.55
N LEU A 84 -39.52 -9.42 15.21
CA LEU A 84 -40.28 -10.25 16.14
C LEU A 84 -40.04 -11.74 15.83
N TYR A 85 -39.89 -12.57 16.87
CA TYR A 85 -39.72 -14.01 16.70
C TYR A 85 -40.94 -14.64 15.99
N GLN A 86 -42.14 -14.20 16.36
CA GLN A 86 -43.41 -14.48 15.69
C GLN A 86 -44.28 -13.22 15.67
N GLN A 87 -45.41 -13.18 14.95
CA GLN A 87 -46.17 -11.94 14.78
C GLN A 87 -46.85 -11.44 16.07
N ASN A 88 -47.29 -12.36 16.94
CA ASN A 88 -48.06 -12.07 18.15
C ASN A 88 -47.53 -12.85 19.34
N ASP A 89 -47.74 -12.33 20.54
CA ASP A 89 -47.28 -12.94 21.80
C ASP A 89 -45.80 -13.36 21.71
N THR A 90 -44.95 -12.38 21.42
CA THR A 90 -43.56 -12.62 21.03
C THR A 90 -42.60 -11.75 21.79
N HIS A 91 -41.36 -12.20 21.80
CA HIS A 91 -40.20 -11.37 22.10
C HIS A 91 -39.77 -10.57 20.87
N LEU A 92 -39.09 -9.45 21.13
CA LEU A 92 -38.54 -8.56 20.11
C LEU A 92 -37.01 -8.58 20.09
N ALA A 93 -36.44 -8.12 18.98
CA ALA A 93 -35.01 -7.88 18.79
C ALA A 93 -34.80 -6.67 17.85
N PRO A 94 -33.55 -6.19 17.65
CA PRO A 94 -33.24 -5.19 16.64
C PRO A 94 -33.77 -5.57 15.26
N GLY A 95 -33.96 -4.58 14.38
CA GLY A 95 -34.43 -4.80 13.01
C GLY A 95 -33.61 -5.87 12.28
N LYS A 96 -34.27 -6.67 11.43
CA LYS A 96 -33.66 -7.75 10.61
C LYS A 96 -33.04 -8.92 11.39
N PHE A 97 -33.24 -9.01 12.72
CA PHE A 97 -32.75 -10.15 13.53
C PHE A 97 -33.62 -11.40 13.36
N TYR A 98 -34.95 -11.23 13.42
CA TYR A 98 -35.94 -12.27 13.14
C TYR A 98 -36.62 -12.06 11.78
N SER A 99 -37.37 -13.06 11.33
CA SER A 99 -38.05 -13.03 10.02
C SER A 99 -39.22 -12.03 9.95
N ASN A 100 -39.87 -11.72 11.07
CA ASN A 100 -41.00 -10.78 11.11
C ASN A 100 -40.51 -9.35 11.41
N ASN A 101 -40.26 -8.55 10.38
CA ASN A 101 -39.81 -7.16 10.52
C ASN A 101 -40.98 -6.22 10.80
N VAL A 102 -40.83 -5.32 11.76
CA VAL A 102 -41.72 -4.18 12.02
C VAL A 102 -41.24 -3.04 11.12
N CYS A 103 -41.88 -2.92 9.95
CA CYS A 103 -41.51 -1.99 8.89
C CYS A 103 -42.27 -0.68 9.03
N ALA A 104 -41.56 0.44 9.18
CA ALA A 104 -42.14 1.78 9.25
C ALA A 104 -41.88 2.60 7.99
N SER A 105 -42.84 3.44 7.63
CA SER A 105 -42.75 4.38 6.51
C SER A 105 -42.92 5.83 7.01
N PRO A 106 -42.17 6.82 6.48
CA PRO A 106 -41.09 6.67 5.47
C PRO A 106 -39.86 5.91 5.99
N GLY A 107 -39.10 5.28 5.09
CA GLY A 107 -37.90 4.49 5.40
C GLY A 107 -36.68 5.38 5.69
N ASN A 108 -36.73 6.10 6.79
CA ASN A 108 -35.58 6.78 7.39
C ASN A 108 -35.52 6.57 8.91
N TYR A 109 -36.23 5.56 9.42
CA TYR A 109 -36.32 5.27 10.85
C TYR A 109 -35.30 4.20 11.23
N THR A 110 -34.38 4.58 12.10
CA THR A 110 -33.44 3.64 12.71
C THR A 110 -33.72 3.50 14.18
N CYS A 111 -33.75 2.25 14.62
CA CYS A 111 -33.89 1.91 16.03
C CYS A 111 -32.68 1.09 16.48
N SER A 112 -32.18 1.41 17.66
CA SER A 112 -31.06 0.72 18.30
C SER A 112 -31.36 0.53 19.78
N ILE A 113 -30.81 -0.53 20.37
CA ILE A 113 -30.94 -0.76 21.82
C ILE A 113 -29.72 -0.14 22.52
N LYS A 114 -29.95 0.87 23.36
CA LYS A 114 -28.92 1.66 24.07
C LYS A 114 -29.33 1.85 25.53
N THR A 115 -28.42 2.25 26.41
CA THR A 115 -28.77 2.60 27.81
C THR A 115 -29.37 4.00 27.95
N SER A 116 -29.29 4.82 26.91
CA SER A 116 -29.86 6.17 26.83
C SER A 116 -30.03 6.58 25.36
N CYS A 117 -31.10 7.28 25.03
CA CYS A 117 -31.31 7.80 23.68
C CYS A 117 -30.50 9.07 23.44
N SER A 118 -29.88 9.14 22.26
CA SER A 118 -29.03 10.28 21.84
C SER A 118 -29.88 11.42 21.28
N GLY A 119 -29.29 12.59 21.02
CA GLY A 119 -30.01 13.71 20.39
C GLY A 119 -30.64 13.28 19.06
N GLY A 120 -31.93 13.58 18.87
CA GLY A 120 -32.71 13.17 17.69
C GLY A 120 -33.31 11.76 17.76
N GLN A 121 -33.04 11.00 18.84
CA GLN A 121 -33.70 9.74 19.13
C GLN A 121 -34.73 9.91 20.25
N THR A 122 -35.83 9.19 20.12
CA THR A 122 -36.87 9.09 21.14
C THR A 122 -36.97 7.65 21.60
N CYS A 123 -37.19 7.44 22.90
CA CYS A 123 -37.40 6.10 23.41
C CYS A 123 -38.76 5.56 22.94
N LEU A 124 -38.74 4.48 22.17
CA LEU A 124 -39.95 3.72 21.80
C LEU A 124 -40.48 2.94 23.00
N ALA A 125 -39.57 2.25 23.69
CA ALA A 125 -39.84 1.45 24.88
C ALA A 125 -38.53 1.04 25.57
N SER A 126 -38.61 0.47 26.76
CA SER A 126 -37.47 -0.19 27.42
C SER A 126 -37.56 -1.71 27.30
N VAL A 127 -36.41 -2.39 27.38
CA VAL A 127 -36.28 -3.84 27.23
C VAL A 127 -35.35 -4.45 28.27
N TYR A 128 -35.64 -5.68 28.70
CA TYR A 128 -34.82 -6.38 29.68
C TYR A 128 -33.40 -6.69 29.16
N ASN A 129 -33.28 -7.12 27.90
CA ASN A 129 -31.99 -7.42 27.27
C ASN A 129 -31.98 -7.01 25.78
N ALA A 130 -30.82 -7.06 25.12
CA ALA A 130 -30.64 -6.64 23.73
C ALA A 130 -31.30 -7.57 22.68
N SER A 131 -31.73 -8.77 23.06
CA SER A 131 -32.46 -9.69 22.18
C SER A 131 -33.37 -10.59 22.99
N ASN A 132 -34.38 -11.18 22.32
CA ASN A 132 -35.32 -12.13 22.91
C ASN A 132 -35.96 -11.59 24.21
N THR A 133 -36.42 -10.34 24.16
CA THR A 133 -36.75 -9.57 25.34
C THR A 133 -38.23 -9.23 25.44
N HIS A 134 -38.70 -9.12 26.68
CA HIS A 134 -39.93 -8.43 27.01
C HIS A 134 -39.73 -6.92 26.90
N ILE A 135 -40.84 -6.20 26.73
CA ILE A 135 -40.91 -4.75 26.61
C ILE A 135 -41.56 -4.13 27.85
N ALA A 136 -41.26 -2.87 28.11
CA ALA A 136 -41.93 -2.05 29.12
C ALA A 136 -41.88 -0.56 28.72
N THR A 137 -42.51 0.31 29.50
CA THR A 137 -42.36 1.76 29.33
C THR A 137 -40.91 2.20 29.50
N CYS A 138 -40.54 3.34 28.92
CA CYS A 138 -39.14 3.80 28.82
C CYS A 138 -38.36 3.94 30.13
N ASN A 139 -39.03 4.02 31.28
CA ASN A 139 -38.38 4.18 32.58
C ASN A 139 -38.28 2.88 33.39
N PHE A 140 -38.64 1.74 32.81
CA PHE A 140 -38.73 0.47 33.54
C PHE A 140 -37.43 -0.35 33.50
N TYR A 141 -36.90 -0.62 32.31
CA TYR A 141 -35.61 -1.29 32.13
C TYR A 141 -34.49 -0.31 31.78
N SER A 142 -33.24 -0.72 32.02
CA SER A 142 -32.05 0.08 31.73
C SER A 142 -31.71 0.17 30.23
N ASN A 143 -32.14 -0.82 29.43
CA ASN A 143 -31.95 -0.78 27.99
C ASN A 143 -33.19 -0.18 27.33
N LEU A 144 -32.99 0.76 26.42
CA LEU A 144 -34.01 1.51 25.70
C LEU A 144 -33.92 1.18 24.22
N ILE A 145 -35.07 0.96 23.59
CA ILE A 145 -35.20 1.00 22.14
C ILE A 145 -35.27 2.47 21.74
N CYS A 146 -34.15 2.99 21.25
CA CYS A 146 -34.03 4.37 20.81
C CYS A 146 -34.24 4.43 19.30
N CYS A 147 -35.36 5.03 18.90
CA CYS A 147 -35.75 5.19 17.51
C CYS A 147 -35.69 6.68 17.13
N GLY A 148 -35.19 6.98 15.95
CA GLY A 148 -35.14 8.34 15.43
C GLY A 148 -35.11 8.34 13.91
N THR A 149 -35.22 9.53 13.34
CA THR A 149 -34.86 9.74 11.94
C THR A 149 -33.44 10.23 11.87
N ASP A 150 -32.64 9.59 11.04
CA ASP A 150 -31.30 10.07 10.73
C ASP A 150 -31.32 10.77 9.37
N SER A 151 -30.81 12.00 9.34
CA SER A 151 -30.69 12.83 8.14
C SER A 151 -29.33 13.51 8.03
N THR A 152 -28.42 13.20 8.97
CA THR A 152 -27.13 13.87 9.07
C THR A 152 -26.10 12.98 8.39
N PRO A 153 -25.45 13.42 7.30
CA PRO A 153 -24.37 12.64 6.71
C PRO A 153 -23.19 12.46 7.68
N PRO A 154 -22.43 11.35 7.57
CA PRO A 154 -21.21 11.15 8.34
C PRO A 154 -20.21 12.30 8.19
N THR A 155 -19.47 12.61 9.25
CA THR A 155 -18.35 13.55 9.22
C THR A 155 -17.03 12.81 9.01
N ILE A 156 -16.25 13.23 8.02
CA ILE A 156 -14.94 12.64 7.67
C ILE A 156 -13.82 13.59 8.12
N SER A 157 -12.84 13.08 8.86
CA SER A 157 -11.71 13.85 9.41
C SER A 157 -10.42 13.04 9.49
N ASP A 158 -9.29 13.74 9.65
CA ASP A 158 -7.96 13.18 9.87
C ASP A 158 -7.51 12.08 8.89
N PRO A 159 -7.65 12.27 7.57
CA PRO A 159 -7.10 11.32 6.60
C PRO A 159 -5.57 11.33 6.68
N ALA A 160 -4.96 10.15 6.77
CA ALA A 160 -3.51 9.98 6.77
C ALA A 160 -3.11 8.70 6.02
N LEU A 161 -1.92 8.71 5.43
CA LEU A 161 -1.32 7.51 4.84
C LEU A 161 0.13 7.36 5.28
N THR A 162 0.60 6.13 5.43
CA THR A 162 1.98 5.83 5.80
C THR A 162 2.40 4.43 5.34
N PRO A 163 3.61 4.24 4.79
CA PRO A 163 4.60 5.27 4.47
C PRO A 163 4.29 6.01 3.15
N SER A 164 4.88 7.19 2.94
CA SER A 164 4.67 7.99 1.70
C SER A 164 5.61 7.59 0.55
N LYS A 165 6.58 6.72 0.81
CA LYS A 165 7.51 6.14 -0.16
C LYS A 165 7.66 4.65 0.14
N ILE A 166 7.53 3.82 -0.88
CA ILE A 166 7.59 2.37 -0.78
C ILE A 166 8.37 1.78 -1.95
N ILE A 167 8.88 0.56 -1.82
CA ILE A 167 9.23 -0.21 -3.02
C ILE A 167 7.96 -0.87 -3.58
N PRO A 168 7.92 -1.25 -4.88
CA PRO A 168 6.78 -1.95 -5.44
C PRO A 168 6.42 -3.21 -4.63
N SER A 169 5.11 -3.50 -4.54
CA SER A 169 4.55 -4.61 -3.75
C SER A 169 4.56 -4.46 -2.22
N ASP A 170 5.17 -3.42 -1.66
CA ASP A 170 4.97 -3.06 -0.25
C ASP A 170 3.56 -2.49 -0.01
N GLY A 171 3.07 -2.66 1.21
CA GLY A 171 1.79 -2.12 1.66
C GLY A 171 1.88 -0.68 2.17
N VAL A 172 0.81 0.08 1.98
CA VAL A 172 0.60 1.42 2.54
C VAL A 172 -0.66 1.40 3.39
N ASN A 173 -0.56 1.86 4.63
CA ASN A 173 -1.71 1.98 5.51
C ASN A 173 -2.36 3.34 5.35
N PHE A 174 -3.66 3.33 5.08
CA PHE A 174 -4.52 4.49 5.00
C PHE A 174 -5.38 4.50 6.25
N THR A 175 -5.50 5.63 6.91
CA THR A 175 -6.33 5.79 8.11
C THR A 175 -7.21 7.03 8.00
N VAL A 176 -8.43 6.96 8.52
CA VAL A 176 -9.37 8.09 8.58
C VAL A 176 -10.27 7.95 9.80
N THR A 177 -10.70 9.08 10.36
CA THR A 177 -11.75 9.14 11.36
C THR A 177 -13.08 9.48 10.69
N VAL A 178 -14.09 8.63 10.86
CA VAL A 178 -15.46 8.85 10.40
C VAL A 178 -16.39 8.76 11.59
N THR A 179 -17.17 9.80 11.83
CA THR A 179 -18.14 9.88 12.91
C THR A 179 -19.53 10.14 12.36
N ASP A 180 -20.53 9.65 13.06
CA ASP A 180 -21.94 9.83 12.71
C ASP A 180 -22.74 9.95 14.01
N ASP A 181 -23.86 10.68 14.01
CA ASP A 181 -24.72 10.83 15.19
C ASP A 181 -25.57 9.57 15.46
N PHE A 182 -25.66 8.66 14.48
CA PHE A 182 -26.33 7.38 14.59
C PHE A 182 -25.39 6.18 14.47
N ALA A 183 -24.93 5.88 13.25
CA ALA A 183 -24.05 4.77 12.93
C ALA A 183 -23.54 4.86 11.49
N VAL A 184 -22.21 4.78 11.34
CA VAL A 184 -21.56 4.61 10.03
C VAL A 184 -21.77 3.17 9.54
N ASP A 185 -22.18 3.02 8.28
CA ASP A 185 -22.34 1.72 7.61
C ASP A 185 -21.07 1.35 6.82
N THR A 186 -20.71 2.19 5.85
CA THR A 186 -19.66 1.87 4.87
C THR A 186 -18.70 3.04 4.68
N VAL A 187 -17.39 2.76 4.66
CA VAL A 187 -16.34 3.72 4.31
C VAL A 187 -15.51 3.18 3.14
N ILE A 188 -15.34 3.97 2.09
CA ILE A 188 -14.64 3.59 0.85
C ILE A 188 -13.55 4.62 0.53
N ALA A 189 -12.33 4.12 0.27
CA ALA A 189 -11.24 4.88 -0.29
C ALA A 189 -11.18 4.72 -1.82
N LYS A 190 -11.12 5.83 -2.55
CA LYS A 190 -10.85 5.85 -3.99
C LYS A 190 -9.40 6.22 -4.25
N VAL A 191 -8.68 5.32 -4.90
CA VAL A 191 -7.25 5.46 -5.22
C VAL A 191 -7.08 5.62 -6.72
N THR A 192 -6.32 6.63 -7.15
CA THR A 192 -5.83 6.79 -8.53
C THR A 192 -4.43 6.20 -8.63
N TYR A 193 -4.27 5.31 -9.59
CA TYR A 193 -3.01 4.65 -9.93
C TYR A 193 -2.10 5.57 -10.76
N PRO A 194 -0.80 5.26 -10.88
CA PRO A 194 0.13 6.01 -11.73
C PRO A 194 -0.32 6.14 -13.20
N ASN A 195 -1.03 5.14 -13.72
CA ASN A 195 -1.59 5.15 -15.07
C ASN A 195 -2.92 5.92 -15.21
N SER A 196 -3.32 6.68 -14.18
CA SER A 196 -4.60 7.41 -14.09
C SER A 196 -5.87 6.57 -13.96
N ALA A 197 -5.77 5.23 -13.92
CA ALA A 197 -6.91 4.40 -13.57
C ALA A 197 -7.33 4.65 -12.10
N THR A 198 -8.59 4.39 -11.76
CA THR A 198 -9.06 4.53 -10.37
C THR A 198 -9.77 3.27 -9.89
N ALA A 199 -9.60 2.92 -8.62
CA ALA A 199 -10.35 1.85 -7.97
C ALA A 199 -10.84 2.26 -6.58
N ASN A 200 -11.91 1.59 -6.14
CA ASN A 200 -12.56 1.80 -4.85
C ASN A 200 -12.27 0.61 -3.92
N PHE A 201 -11.96 0.91 -2.67
CA PHE A 201 -11.61 -0.07 -1.65
C PHE A 201 -12.38 0.20 -0.37
N THR A 202 -13.08 -0.82 0.15
CA THR A 202 -13.74 -0.71 1.46
C THR A 202 -12.69 -0.67 2.57
N MET A 203 -12.80 0.31 3.46
CA MET A 203 -11.97 0.43 4.65
C MET A 203 -12.56 -0.37 5.81
N GLN A 204 -11.72 -0.92 6.68
CA GLN A 204 -12.12 -1.71 7.84
C GLN A 204 -12.10 -0.87 9.11
N ALA A 205 -13.14 -0.95 9.94
CA ALA A 205 -13.15 -0.32 11.25
C ALA A 205 -12.16 -1.03 12.18
N ILE A 206 -11.25 -0.27 12.80
CA ILE A 206 -10.30 -0.76 13.82
C ILE A 206 -10.62 -0.25 15.23
N SER A 207 -11.50 0.75 15.32
CA SER A 207 -12.14 1.22 16.54
C SER A 207 -13.53 1.76 16.17
N SER A 208 -14.26 2.36 17.13
CA SER A 208 -15.62 2.85 16.87
C SER A 208 -15.70 3.85 15.70
N ASN A 209 -14.70 4.72 15.54
CA ASN A 209 -14.72 5.80 14.57
C ASN A 209 -13.50 5.83 13.64
N VAL A 210 -12.54 4.90 13.80
CA VAL A 210 -11.31 4.89 12.99
C VAL A 210 -11.35 3.72 12.01
N TYR A 211 -11.13 4.05 10.74
CA TYR A 211 -11.14 3.11 9.62
C TYR A 211 -9.75 3.03 9.00
N THR A 212 -9.35 1.84 8.59
CA THR A 212 -8.05 1.56 7.98
C THR A 212 -8.18 0.80 6.67
N LEU A 213 -7.22 0.99 5.76
CA LEU A 213 -7.01 0.15 4.59
C LEU A 213 -5.51 -0.13 4.47
N ASN A 214 -5.12 -1.41 4.42
CA ASN A 214 -3.77 -1.80 4.01
C ASN A 214 -3.78 -2.03 2.50
N PHE A 215 -3.28 -1.04 1.75
CA PHE A 215 -3.25 -1.03 0.29
C PHE A 215 -1.93 -1.61 -0.21
N SER A 216 -1.97 -2.75 -0.90
CA SER A 216 -0.78 -3.45 -1.41
C SER A 216 -0.76 -3.61 -2.94
N ASP A 217 -1.74 -3.05 -3.67
CA ASP A 217 -1.74 -3.07 -5.15
C ASP A 217 -0.81 -1.98 -5.71
N THR A 218 0.47 -2.12 -5.38
CA THR A 218 1.54 -1.14 -5.57
C THR A 218 2.55 -1.59 -6.63
N SER A 219 2.12 -2.44 -7.58
CA SER A 219 2.98 -2.99 -8.62
C SER A 219 3.33 -1.99 -9.73
N GLN A 220 2.53 -0.93 -9.90
CA GLN A 220 2.79 0.11 -10.90
C GLN A 220 3.78 1.13 -10.37
N HIS A 221 4.66 1.60 -11.26
CA HIS A 221 5.67 2.59 -10.89
C HIS A 221 5.10 4.00 -10.98
N GLY A 222 5.39 4.82 -9.96
CA GLY A 222 5.03 6.23 -9.92
C GLY A 222 4.16 6.60 -8.72
N THR A 223 3.39 7.68 -8.91
CA THR A 223 2.58 8.28 -7.84
C THR A 223 1.18 7.68 -7.82
N TYR A 224 0.80 7.18 -6.65
CA TYR A 224 -0.57 6.85 -6.31
C TYR A 224 -1.19 8.02 -5.55
N THR A 225 -2.47 8.28 -5.79
CA THR A 225 -3.22 9.34 -5.09
C THR A 225 -4.42 8.73 -4.39
N TRP A 226 -4.61 9.05 -3.11
CA TRP A 226 -5.88 8.85 -2.43
C TRP A 226 -6.76 10.08 -2.67
N ASN A 227 -7.67 9.99 -3.63
CA ASN A 227 -8.40 11.15 -4.14
C ASN A 227 -9.66 11.45 -3.36
N THR A 228 -10.40 10.41 -2.97
CA THR A 228 -11.73 10.56 -2.41
C THR A 228 -11.99 9.53 -1.32
N ILE A 229 -12.67 9.97 -0.28
CA ILE A 229 -13.23 9.14 0.78
C ILE A 229 -14.75 9.26 0.64
N TYR A 230 -15.44 8.15 0.57
CA TYR A 230 -16.89 8.09 0.65
C TYR A 230 -17.25 7.46 2.01
N ALA A 231 -18.17 8.08 2.73
CA ALA A 231 -18.76 7.52 3.93
C ALA A 231 -20.28 7.50 3.76
N ASN A 232 -20.90 6.40 4.19
CA ASN A 232 -22.35 6.23 4.21
C ASN A 232 -22.75 5.74 5.60
N ASP A 233 -23.83 6.27 6.14
CA ASP A 233 -24.44 5.77 7.37
C ASP A 233 -25.42 4.61 7.10
N THR A 234 -26.08 4.14 8.16
CA THR A 234 -27.06 3.04 8.09
C THR A 234 -28.41 3.39 7.46
N VAL A 235 -28.69 4.67 7.17
CA VAL A 235 -29.91 5.15 6.48
C VAL A 235 -29.63 5.72 5.09
N ASN A 236 -28.40 5.60 4.61
CA ASN A 236 -27.92 6.12 3.34
C ASN A 236 -27.80 7.64 3.24
N ASN A 237 -27.51 8.36 4.34
CA ASN A 237 -26.91 9.67 4.19
C ASN A 237 -25.42 9.50 3.89
N ALA A 238 -24.99 10.13 2.80
CA ALA A 238 -23.64 9.97 2.27
C ALA A 238 -22.83 11.27 2.39
N ALA A 239 -21.56 11.13 2.74
CA ALA A 239 -20.58 12.20 2.78
C ALA A 239 -19.35 11.87 1.93
N THR A 240 -18.67 12.91 1.45
CA THR A 240 -17.43 12.77 0.69
C THR A 240 -16.36 13.73 1.16
N SER A 241 -15.10 13.31 1.08
CA SER A 241 -13.92 14.16 1.34
C SER A 241 -12.84 13.91 0.28
N SER A 242 -12.06 14.94 -0.05
CA SER A 242 -10.99 14.86 -1.05
C SER A 242 -9.62 15.13 -0.43
N PRO A 243 -9.01 14.14 0.26
CA PRO A 243 -7.76 14.34 0.97
C PRO A 243 -6.58 14.64 0.03
N ASN A 244 -6.60 14.10 -1.20
CA ASN A 244 -5.54 14.25 -2.21
C ASN A 244 -4.14 13.91 -1.70
N LEU A 245 -4.04 12.97 -0.76
CA LEU A 245 -2.77 12.48 -0.24
C LEU A 245 -2.11 11.57 -1.26
N GLN A 246 -0.78 11.55 -1.28
CA GLN A 246 -0.01 10.82 -2.29
C GLN A 246 1.08 9.99 -1.64
N PHE A 247 1.36 8.83 -2.23
CA PHE A 247 2.58 8.08 -1.99
C PHE A 247 3.19 7.67 -3.33
N THR A 248 4.49 7.46 -3.35
CA THR A 248 5.20 7.01 -4.55
C THR A 248 5.85 5.67 -4.33
N THR A 249 5.76 4.80 -5.32
CA THR A 249 6.74 3.73 -5.43
C THR A 249 8.09 4.37 -5.76
N ILE A 250 9.17 3.84 -5.18
CA ILE A 250 10.55 4.19 -5.48
C ILE A 250 11.25 2.92 -5.95
N GLY A 251 12.18 3.07 -6.88
CA GLY A 251 13.01 1.96 -7.32
C GLY A 251 13.85 1.40 -6.16
N GLU A 252 14.27 0.14 -6.29
CA GLU A 252 15.26 -0.43 -5.38
C GLU A 252 16.56 0.37 -5.47
N GLN A 253 17.21 0.58 -4.32
CA GLN A 253 18.46 1.33 -4.26
C GLN A 253 19.66 0.41 -4.46
N TYR A 254 20.46 0.69 -5.48
CA TYR A 254 21.73 0.03 -5.76
C TYR A 254 22.88 0.97 -5.44
N THR A 255 23.77 0.54 -4.57
CA THR A 255 24.95 1.33 -4.15
C THR A 255 26.23 0.75 -4.74
N PHE A 256 26.98 1.60 -5.44
CA PHE A 256 28.27 1.28 -6.05
C PHE A 256 29.38 2.03 -5.32
N ILE A 257 30.38 1.29 -4.87
CA ILE A 257 31.55 1.82 -4.17
C ILE A 257 32.80 1.42 -4.96
N GLY A 258 33.73 2.34 -5.15
CA GLY A 258 34.98 2.04 -5.84
C GLY A 258 36.03 3.13 -5.70
N THR A 259 37.20 2.88 -6.28
CA THR A 259 38.33 3.83 -6.29
C THR A 259 38.57 4.34 -7.71
N ALA A 260 38.71 5.64 -7.87
CA ALA A 260 39.03 6.28 -9.14
C ALA A 260 40.55 6.23 -9.39
N LEU A 261 40.98 5.50 -10.41
CA LEU A 261 42.38 5.35 -10.78
C LEU A 261 42.63 5.92 -12.19
N ASP A 262 43.77 6.58 -12.36
CA ASP A 262 44.28 6.98 -13.66
C ASP A 262 44.70 5.73 -14.45
N SER A 263 44.15 5.53 -15.64
CA SER A 263 44.35 4.29 -16.41
C SER A 263 45.77 4.09 -16.94
N VAL A 264 46.57 5.15 -17.00
CA VAL A 264 47.95 5.09 -17.52
C VAL A 264 48.95 4.93 -16.38
N THR A 265 48.77 5.69 -15.30
CA THR A 265 49.73 5.75 -14.19
C THR A 265 49.35 4.86 -13.01
N GLY A 266 48.10 4.42 -12.92
CA GLY A 266 47.56 3.70 -11.77
C GLY A 266 47.36 4.58 -10.52
N ASN A 267 47.70 5.87 -10.58
CA ASN A 267 47.59 6.79 -9.46
C ASN A 267 46.11 7.09 -9.14
N VAL A 268 45.83 7.32 -7.86
CA VAL A 268 44.49 7.70 -7.39
C VAL A 268 44.13 9.10 -7.89
N ILE A 269 42.97 9.21 -8.54
CA ILE A 269 42.36 10.49 -8.90
C ILE A 269 41.72 11.06 -7.64
N GLN A 270 42.24 12.16 -7.09
CA GLN A 270 41.82 12.64 -5.77
C GLN A 270 40.39 13.19 -5.71
N SER A 271 39.85 13.69 -6.82
CA SER A 271 38.48 14.22 -6.86
C SER A 271 37.91 14.23 -8.26
N GLY A 272 36.59 14.20 -8.38
CA GLY A 272 35.90 14.24 -9.66
C GLY A 272 34.39 14.01 -9.52
N ASN A 273 33.73 13.74 -10.65
CA ASN A 273 32.34 13.27 -10.67
C ASN A 273 32.29 11.80 -11.04
N VAL A 274 31.41 11.04 -10.38
CA VAL A 274 31.02 9.70 -10.78
C VAL A 274 29.56 9.73 -11.23
N THR A 275 29.26 9.05 -12.33
CA THR A 275 27.90 8.82 -12.83
C THR A 275 27.65 7.33 -12.87
N ALA A 276 26.60 6.87 -12.21
CA ALA A 276 26.12 5.50 -12.32
C ALA A 276 24.86 5.49 -13.18
N ILE A 277 24.77 4.55 -14.10
CA ILE A 277 23.67 4.40 -15.07
C ILE A 277 23.18 2.95 -14.98
N ILE A 278 21.88 2.74 -14.93
CA ILE A 278 21.23 1.44 -15.08
C ILE A 278 20.60 1.41 -16.47
N ARG A 279 21.18 0.62 -17.38
CA ARG A 279 20.88 0.68 -18.81
C ARG A 279 19.42 0.35 -19.11
N GLU A 280 18.88 -0.66 -18.43
CA GLU A 280 17.54 -1.20 -18.67
C GLU A 280 16.44 -0.20 -18.33
N ALA A 281 16.62 0.54 -17.24
CA ALA A 281 15.67 1.54 -16.79
C ALA A 281 15.96 2.94 -17.36
N GLY A 282 17.19 3.17 -17.84
CA GLY A 282 17.66 4.51 -18.21
C GLY A 282 17.95 5.41 -16.99
N ASP A 283 17.78 4.88 -15.78
CA ASP A 283 18.03 5.60 -14.54
C ASP A 283 19.51 5.93 -14.40
N SER A 284 19.82 7.14 -13.96
CA SER A 284 21.19 7.54 -13.68
C SER A 284 21.28 8.49 -12.51
N THR A 285 22.43 8.50 -11.85
CA THR A 285 22.75 9.45 -10.80
C THR A 285 24.18 9.93 -11.02
N THR A 286 24.45 11.19 -10.70
CA THR A 286 25.80 11.75 -10.69
C THR A 286 26.08 12.33 -9.32
N THR A 287 27.25 12.04 -8.76
CA THR A 287 27.73 12.66 -7.52
C THR A 287 29.21 13.00 -7.64
N THR A 288 29.69 13.89 -6.77
CA THR A 288 31.11 14.21 -6.64
C THR A 288 31.79 13.23 -5.68
N PHE A 289 33.06 12.93 -5.90
CA PHE A 289 33.90 12.17 -4.97
C PHE A 289 35.17 12.93 -4.60
N THR A 290 35.74 12.61 -3.44
CA THR A 290 36.99 13.16 -2.91
C THR A 290 37.81 12.06 -2.24
N GLY A 291 39.12 12.24 -2.11
CA GLY A 291 40.04 11.20 -1.62
C GLY A 291 40.14 9.97 -2.53
N GLY A 292 39.65 10.08 -3.77
CA GLY A 292 39.65 9.02 -4.78
C GLY A 292 38.73 7.83 -4.56
N VAL A 293 37.88 7.85 -3.54
CA VAL A 293 36.84 6.83 -3.34
C VAL A 293 35.49 7.42 -3.67
N TYR A 294 34.73 6.75 -4.54
CA TYR A 294 33.35 7.11 -4.82
C TYR A 294 32.38 6.17 -4.12
N ASN A 295 31.25 6.72 -3.69
CA ASN A 295 30.09 6.01 -3.17
C ASN A 295 28.85 6.64 -3.79
N ILE A 296 28.17 5.90 -4.66
CA ILE A 296 27.04 6.39 -5.43
C ILE A 296 25.88 5.41 -5.36
N SER A 297 24.69 5.93 -5.09
CA SER A 297 23.46 5.14 -5.07
C SER A 297 22.52 5.55 -6.20
N VAL A 298 21.95 4.56 -6.88
CA VAL A 298 20.92 4.76 -7.92
C VAL A 298 19.66 4.04 -7.47
N ASN A 299 18.53 4.74 -7.44
CA ASN A 299 17.24 4.08 -7.28
C ASN A 299 16.76 3.70 -8.68
N THR A 300 16.52 2.41 -8.92
CA THR A 300 16.08 1.93 -10.23
C THR A 300 14.92 0.96 -10.10
N TYR A 301 14.04 1.01 -11.09
CA TYR A 301 12.94 0.07 -11.19
C TYR A 301 13.34 -1.10 -12.08
N LEU A 302 13.89 -2.15 -11.48
CA LEU A 302 14.11 -3.40 -12.20
C LEU A 302 12.82 -4.22 -12.14
N ILE A 303 12.38 -4.71 -13.29
CA ILE A 303 11.22 -5.60 -13.36
C ILE A 303 11.57 -6.85 -12.55
N ALA A 304 10.70 -7.32 -11.66
CA ALA A 304 10.98 -8.46 -10.75
C ALA A 304 11.47 -9.74 -11.47
N ASN A 305 11.19 -9.87 -12.78
CA ASN A 305 11.65 -10.98 -13.62
C ASN A 305 13.05 -10.78 -14.23
N GLN A 306 13.62 -9.58 -14.15
CA GLN A 306 14.99 -9.29 -14.56
C GLN A 306 15.95 -9.68 -13.43
N THR A 307 16.40 -10.93 -13.48
CA THR A 307 17.48 -11.42 -12.61
C THR A 307 18.84 -10.83 -12.95
N LYS A 308 18.94 -10.02 -14.01
CA LYS A 308 20.18 -9.38 -14.49
C LYS A 308 19.87 -7.99 -15.05
N PHE A 309 20.74 -7.05 -14.77
CA PHE A 309 20.75 -5.70 -15.33
C PHE A 309 22.19 -5.26 -15.61
N HIS A 310 22.34 -4.24 -16.43
CA HIS A 310 23.61 -3.68 -16.81
C HIS A 310 23.77 -2.30 -16.20
N THR A 311 24.91 -2.09 -15.55
CA THR A 311 25.29 -0.80 -15.02
C THR A 311 26.54 -0.25 -15.71
N GLY A 312 26.49 1.04 -16.04
CA GLY A 312 27.65 1.81 -16.48
C GLY A 312 28.09 2.74 -15.35
N ILE A 313 29.37 2.71 -15.00
CA ILE A 313 29.99 3.67 -14.08
C ILE A 313 30.94 4.54 -14.89
N ILE A 314 30.68 5.85 -14.94
CA ILE A 314 31.51 6.84 -15.62
C ILE A 314 32.19 7.68 -14.55
N VAL A 315 33.51 7.75 -14.57
CA VAL A 315 34.29 8.56 -13.62
C VAL A 315 35.01 9.65 -14.40
N THR A 316 34.83 10.90 -13.99
CA THR A 316 35.47 12.07 -14.60
C THR A 316 36.30 12.81 -13.57
N GLY A 317 37.58 13.03 -13.84
CA GLY A 317 38.49 13.74 -12.94
C GLY A 317 39.76 14.16 -13.66
N THR A 318 40.34 15.32 -13.30
CA THR A 318 41.57 15.87 -13.90
C THR A 318 41.53 16.02 -15.43
N GLY A 319 40.35 16.29 -16.01
CA GLY A 319 40.16 16.38 -17.46
C GLY A 319 40.16 15.03 -18.19
N LYS A 320 40.14 13.92 -17.46
CA LYS A 320 40.04 12.55 -17.99
C LYS A 320 38.69 11.93 -17.66
N THR A 321 38.26 11.00 -18.49
CA THR A 321 37.02 10.23 -18.33
C THR A 321 37.32 8.74 -18.45
N GLY A 322 37.01 7.97 -17.42
CA GLY A 322 36.99 6.52 -17.43
C GLY A 322 35.57 5.99 -17.45
N TYR A 323 35.37 4.79 -18.01
CA TYR A 323 34.09 4.10 -17.97
C TYR A 323 34.30 2.63 -17.60
N ASN A 324 33.36 2.08 -16.83
CA ASN A 324 33.26 0.67 -16.51
C ASN A 324 31.84 0.20 -16.82
N TYR A 325 31.70 -1.03 -17.32
CA TYR A 325 30.42 -1.65 -17.59
C TYR A 325 30.36 -2.98 -16.84
N LEU A 326 29.32 -3.17 -16.05
CA LEU A 326 29.12 -4.33 -15.20
C LEU A 326 27.73 -4.92 -15.45
N THR A 327 27.65 -6.25 -15.56
CA THR A 327 26.37 -6.96 -15.47
C THR A 327 26.17 -7.38 -14.02
N VAL A 328 25.11 -6.92 -13.39
CA VAL A 328 24.72 -7.26 -12.01
C VAL A 328 23.50 -8.15 -12.08
N GLY A 329 23.44 -9.22 -11.29
CA GLY A 329 22.27 -10.08 -11.25
C GLY A 329 22.04 -10.71 -9.88
N ASN A 330 20.78 -11.06 -9.59
CA ASN A 330 20.35 -11.71 -8.35
C ASN A 330 19.95 -13.17 -8.60
N GLY A 331 20.28 -14.06 -7.65
CA GLY A 331 19.88 -15.46 -7.62
C GLY A 331 20.99 -16.50 -7.84
N PRO A 332 20.68 -17.81 -7.79
CA PRO A 332 21.65 -18.92 -7.91
C PRO A 332 22.46 -18.94 -9.21
N LEU A 333 22.10 -18.10 -10.18
CA LEU A 333 22.79 -17.90 -11.45
C LEU A 333 23.92 -16.86 -11.39
N ALA A 334 24.06 -16.11 -10.28
CA ALA A 334 25.28 -15.35 -9.96
C ALA A 334 26.42 -16.27 -9.49
N ALA A 335 26.09 -17.52 -9.14
CA ALA A 335 27.02 -18.60 -8.81
C ALA A 335 26.83 -19.82 -9.73
N GLN A 336 26.35 -19.64 -10.97
CA GLN A 336 26.80 -20.59 -11.97
C GLN A 336 28.27 -20.30 -12.15
N ALA A 337 29.10 -21.12 -11.50
CA ALA A 337 30.43 -21.42 -11.99
C ALA A 337 30.26 -21.66 -13.48
N ALA A 338 30.46 -20.62 -14.30
CA ALA A 338 30.63 -20.81 -15.71
C ALA A 338 31.81 -21.76 -15.76
N SER A 339 31.51 -23.03 -16.09
CA SER A 339 32.48 -24.11 -16.00
C SER A 339 33.65 -23.65 -16.85
N CYS A 340 34.73 -23.26 -16.20
CA CYS A 340 35.88 -22.78 -16.92
C CYS A 340 36.35 -23.96 -17.76
N THR A 341 36.63 -23.69 -19.04
CA THR A 341 37.12 -24.74 -19.93
C THR A 341 38.62 -24.55 -20.04
N SER A 342 39.37 -25.60 -19.71
CA SER A 342 40.80 -25.63 -19.97
C SER A 342 40.99 -25.76 -21.49
N LYS A 343 41.29 -24.64 -22.15
CA LYS A 343 41.69 -24.61 -23.57
C LYS A 343 43.18 -24.36 -23.65
N GLN A 344 43.86 -25.05 -24.55
CA GLN A 344 45.29 -24.85 -24.77
C GLN A 344 45.51 -23.57 -25.58
N TRP A 345 46.26 -22.65 -25.00
CA TRP A 345 46.76 -21.44 -25.65
C TRP A 345 48.19 -21.69 -26.10
N HIS A 346 48.52 -21.19 -27.29
CA HIS A 346 49.85 -21.31 -27.90
C HIS A 346 50.43 -19.92 -28.08
N PHE A 347 51.61 -19.68 -27.53
CA PHE A 347 52.34 -18.43 -27.65
C PHE A 347 53.74 -18.71 -28.18
N THR A 348 54.17 -17.90 -29.14
CA THR A 348 55.54 -17.94 -29.66
C THR A 348 56.13 -16.53 -29.69
N GLY A 349 57.45 -16.44 -29.64
CA GLY A 349 58.13 -15.17 -29.74
C GLY A 349 59.65 -15.30 -29.76
N THR A 350 60.32 -14.14 -29.73
CA THR A 350 61.78 -14.05 -29.73
C THR A 350 62.23 -13.23 -28.52
N ALA A 351 63.13 -13.78 -27.72
CA ALA A 351 63.78 -13.10 -26.62
C ALA A 351 64.92 -12.22 -27.17
N LEU A 352 64.75 -10.91 -27.05
CA LEU A 352 65.75 -9.92 -27.42
C LEU A 352 66.26 -9.20 -26.16
N ASP A 353 67.51 -8.80 -26.17
CA ASP A 353 68.05 -7.92 -25.14
C ASP A 353 67.76 -6.44 -25.44
N HIS A 354 68.23 -5.54 -24.57
CA HIS A 354 67.99 -4.10 -24.71
C HIS A 354 68.61 -3.48 -25.98
N ALA A 355 69.57 -4.16 -26.61
CA ALA A 355 70.16 -3.75 -27.89
C ALA A 355 69.43 -4.37 -29.10
N GLY A 356 68.36 -5.14 -28.86
CA GLY A 356 67.64 -5.87 -29.91
C GLY A 356 68.36 -7.14 -30.38
N GLN A 357 69.40 -7.59 -29.68
CA GLN A 357 70.11 -8.83 -30.03
C GLN A 357 69.41 -10.03 -29.41
N GLN A 358 69.40 -11.17 -30.12
CA GLN A 358 68.78 -12.40 -29.62
C GLN A 358 69.52 -12.94 -28.39
N ILE A 359 68.76 -13.31 -27.38
CA ILE A 359 69.27 -14.01 -26.19
C ILE A 359 69.46 -15.48 -26.56
N SER A 360 70.70 -15.99 -26.45
CA SER A 360 71.06 -17.29 -27.01
C SER A 360 70.34 -18.48 -26.36
N GLN A 361 70.01 -18.39 -25.07
CA GLN A 361 69.26 -19.40 -24.32
C GLN A 361 68.62 -18.80 -23.07
N GLY A 362 67.55 -19.42 -22.59
CA GLY A 362 66.86 -18.96 -21.39
C GLY A 362 65.58 -19.73 -21.08
N ASN A 363 64.71 -19.14 -20.27
CA ASN A 363 63.39 -19.65 -19.92
C ASN A 363 62.33 -18.59 -20.20
N VAL A 364 61.15 -19.01 -20.64
CA VAL A 364 59.93 -18.19 -20.68
C VAL A 364 58.89 -18.84 -19.77
N GLY A 365 58.27 -18.04 -18.91
CA GLY A 365 57.11 -18.41 -18.10
C GLY A 365 55.88 -17.62 -18.52
N VAL A 366 54.70 -18.22 -18.39
CA VAL A 366 53.39 -17.59 -18.63
C VAL A 366 52.44 -17.85 -17.47
N SER A 367 51.67 -16.84 -17.10
CA SER A 367 50.57 -16.92 -16.12
C SER A 367 49.41 -16.03 -16.55
N VAL A 368 48.25 -16.14 -15.89
CA VAL A 368 47.10 -15.26 -16.13
C VAL A 368 46.76 -14.54 -14.83
N GLN A 369 46.64 -13.21 -14.89
CA GLN A 369 46.32 -12.40 -13.73
C GLN A 369 44.97 -12.83 -13.12
N GLY A 370 44.97 -13.16 -11.83
CA GLY A 370 43.77 -13.58 -11.10
C GLY A 370 43.35 -15.04 -11.34
N VAL A 371 44.13 -15.83 -12.08
CA VAL A 371 43.89 -17.27 -12.30
C VAL A 371 45.04 -18.07 -11.72
N THR A 372 44.73 -19.08 -10.89
CA THR A 372 45.75 -19.97 -10.32
C THR A 372 46.36 -20.85 -11.41
N GLY A 373 47.68 -20.76 -11.59
CA GLY A 373 48.45 -21.61 -12.51
C GLY A 373 49.43 -20.82 -13.37
N SER A 374 50.52 -21.48 -13.74
CA SER A 374 51.54 -20.97 -14.65
C SER A 374 52.16 -22.13 -15.43
N ASN A 375 52.78 -21.85 -16.56
CA ASN A 375 53.66 -22.80 -17.24
C ASN A 375 54.99 -22.13 -17.59
N SER A 376 56.04 -22.92 -17.82
CA SER A 376 57.33 -22.44 -18.28
C SER A 376 58.00 -23.42 -19.24
N THR A 377 58.78 -22.90 -20.18
CA THR A 377 59.66 -23.70 -21.04
C THR A 377 61.03 -23.05 -21.17
N SER A 378 62.03 -23.83 -21.54
CA SER A 378 63.34 -23.31 -21.96
C SER A 378 63.33 -22.97 -23.45
N PHE A 379 64.18 -22.02 -23.85
CA PHE A 379 64.38 -21.66 -25.25
C PHE A 379 65.86 -21.61 -25.62
N SER A 380 66.14 -21.75 -26.92
CA SER A 380 67.47 -21.66 -27.52
C SER A 380 67.41 -20.88 -28.84
N ASN A 381 68.50 -20.21 -29.21
CA ASN A 381 68.59 -19.32 -30.38
C ASN A 381 67.56 -18.17 -30.34
N GLY A 382 67.23 -17.67 -29.15
CA GLY A 382 66.29 -16.57 -28.94
C GLY A 382 64.81 -16.90 -29.18
N ALA A 383 64.46 -17.94 -29.93
CA ALA A 383 63.07 -18.28 -30.23
C ALA A 383 62.45 -19.15 -29.13
N TRP A 384 61.30 -18.76 -28.61
CA TRP A 384 60.55 -19.49 -27.60
C TRP A 384 59.14 -19.86 -28.07
N ASP A 385 58.66 -21.00 -27.57
CA ASP A 385 57.34 -21.59 -27.89
C ASP A 385 56.75 -22.20 -26.60
N ILE A 386 55.61 -21.67 -26.15
CA ILE A 386 54.97 -22.10 -24.90
C ILE A 386 53.48 -22.35 -25.08
N TYR A 387 53.03 -23.47 -24.50
CA TYR A 387 51.63 -23.83 -24.39
C TYR A 387 51.13 -23.63 -22.96
N PHE A 388 49.93 -23.09 -22.78
CA PHE A 388 49.34 -22.92 -21.45
C PHE A 388 47.83 -23.18 -21.50
N SER A 389 47.33 -23.99 -20.56
CA SER A 389 45.93 -24.39 -20.53
C SER A 389 45.24 -23.92 -19.23
N PRO A 390 45.07 -22.60 -19.02
CA PRO A 390 44.34 -22.08 -17.87
C PRO A 390 42.86 -22.40 -17.99
N CYS A 391 42.21 -22.57 -16.84
CA CYS A 391 40.76 -22.71 -16.77
C CYS A 391 40.14 -21.31 -16.90
N LEU A 392 39.63 -20.97 -18.09
CA LEU A 392 39.03 -19.66 -18.36
C LEU A 392 37.53 -19.77 -18.71
N VAL A 393 36.77 -18.76 -18.32
CA VAL A 393 35.36 -18.58 -18.72
C VAL A 393 35.30 -17.93 -20.09
N SER A 394 34.64 -18.58 -21.06
CA SER A 394 34.44 -18.03 -22.41
C SER A 394 33.72 -16.67 -22.36
N GLY A 395 34.17 -15.73 -23.18
CA GLY A 395 33.74 -14.33 -23.20
C GLY A 395 34.45 -13.41 -22.19
N GLY A 396 35.20 -13.95 -21.22
CA GLY A 396 35.97 -13.16 -20.28
C GLY A 396 37.23 -12.54 -20.90
N LEU A 397 37.58 -11.31 -20.50
CA LEU A 397 38.85 -10.65 -20.85
C LEU A 397 39.91 -10.97 -19.79
N TYR A 398 41.04 -11.54 -20.19
CA TYR A 398 42.12 -11.99 -19.30
C TYR A 398 43.47 -11.40 -19.70
N THR A 399 44.31 -11.09 -18.71
CA THR A 399 45.68 -10.60 -18.93
C THR A 399 46.68 -11.73 -18.72
N PHE A 400 47.34 -12.16 -19.80
CA PHE A 400 48.46 -13.09 -19.76
C PHE A 400 49.74 -12.31 -19.43
N GLN A 401 50.54 -12.83 -18.50
CA GLN A 401 51.81 -12.26 -18.06
C GLN A 401 52.94 -13.23 -18.40
N PHE A 402 53.94 -12.73 -19.11
CA PHE A 402 55.12 -13.47 -19.53
C PHE A 402 56.35 -12.98 -18.78
N THR A 403 57.17 -13.91 -18.31
CA THR A 403 58.49 -13.64 -17.72
C THR A 403 59.54 -14.34 -18.57
N ILE A 404 60.46 -13.59 -19.16
CA ILE A 404 61.50 -14.12 -20.04
C ILE A 404 62.84 -13.88 -19.35
N SER A 405 63.61 -14.92 -19.07
CA SER A 405 64.90 -14.84 -18.38
C SER A 405 66.00 -15.56 -19.16
N GLY A 406 67.14 -14.93 -19.37
CA GLY A 406 68.31 -15.51 -20.06
C GLY A 406 69.50 -14.57 -19.98
N ASP A 407 70.72 -15.11 -20.03
CA ASP A 407 71.98 -14.35 -19.90
C ASP A 407 72.04 -13.40 -18.68
N GLY A 408 71.48 -13.85 -17.55
CA GLY A 408 71.40 -13.08 -16.30
C GLY A 408 70.41 -11.90 -16.33
N LYS A 409 69.62 -11.75 -17.40
CA LYS A 409 68.61 -10.71 -17.58
C LYS A 409 67.21 -11.28 -17.41
N THR A 410 66.24 -10.44 -17.07
CA THR A 410 64.82 -10.81 -17.00
C THR A 410 63.96 -9.68 -17.57
N GLY A 411 63.00 -10.03 -18.43
CA GLY A 411 62.02 -9.12 -19.03
C GLY A 411 60.60 -9.59 -18.77
N PHE A 412 59.67 -8.63 -18.81
CA PHE A 412 58.24 -8.86 -18.58
C PHE A 412 57.42 -8.34 -19.75
N LEU A 413 56.40 -9.09 -20.13
CA LEU A 413 55.43 -8.72 -21.16
C LEU A 413 54.03 -9.09 -20.68
N SER A 414 53.03 -8.28 -21.02
CA SER A 414 51.63 -8.61 -20.75
C SER A 414 50.77 -8.46 -22.01
N SER A 415 49.80 -9.35 -22.20
CA SER A 415 48.84 -9.29 -23.31
C SER A 415 47.43 -9.59 -22.81
N ALA A 416 46.46 -8.73 -23.16
CA ALA A 416 45.06 -8.94 -22.86
C ALA A 416 44.37 -9.71 -24.00
N GLN A 417 43.68 -10.80 -23.68
CA GLN A 417 42.97 -11.65 -24.64
C GLN A 417 41.59 -12.03 -24.13
N VAL A 418 40.61 -12.07 -25.04
CA VAL A 418 39.27 -12.59 -24.72
C VAL A 418 39.30 -14.11 -24.86
N ALA A 419 38.91 -14.82 -23.82
CA ALA A 419 38.78 -16.28 -23.87
C ALA A 419 37.65 -16.65 -24.84
N LYS A 420 37.98 -17.28 -25.96
CA LYS A 420 37.00 -17.81 -26.91
C LYS A 420 36.61 -19.21 -26.51
#